data_AF-A0A552UAK0-F1
#
_entry.id   AF-A0A552UAK0-F1
#
_cell.length_a   1.000
_cell.length_b   1.000
_cell.length_c   1.000
_cell.angle_alpha   90.00
_cell.angle_beta   90.00
_cell.angle_gamma   90.00
#
_symmetry.space_group_name_H-M   'P 1'
#
loop_
_entity.id
_entity.type
_entity.pdbx_description
1 polymer ?
#
loop_
_entity_poly.entity_id
_entity_poly.type
_entity_poly.pdbx_seq_one_letter_code
_entity_poly.pdbx_strand_id
1 'polypeptide(L)'
;MTRFAWLGGAAVVAAAAGVALLSGCALTPRVDYHGLADAARADNWVPYALTDTTIAIGTGEALGDKLSLARATPACDETGCEPAIAAVAVPIAFDGELLALAPRSRPLISTEISPTYWPDSLRLKVLTVEAKDHTLEAITAVGTIVTGAAKLGGMRSADEDDGVELQLPLIIDLADAKKALGKAQPLPDNPGWTMEARFTDRPPGQAGFLARADRGRVHNALLTSICRPLRLELKYGETKTIVTVTVRVADPDWLVAIPFPAKGSLTLHPLCGADVQAQPVTRVTADKVAETLFAQVEAVRAAR
;
A
#
# COMPACT_ATOMS: atom_id res chain seq x y z
N MET A 1 -48.32 -61.65 -3.54
CA MET A 1 -46.91 -61.35 -3.87
C MET A 1 -46.85 -59.95 -4.45
N THR A 2 -46.07 -59.05 -3.86
CA THR A 2 -46.03 -57.63 -4.25
C THR A 2 -44.59 -57.14 -4.16
N ARG A 3 -44.00 -56.77 -5.30
CA ARG A 3 -42.67 -56.15 -5.38
C ARG A 3 -42.84 -54.64 -5.56
N PHE A 4 -42.58 -53.86 -4.51
CA PHE A 4 -42.42 -52.41 -4.65
C PHE A 4 -41.05 -52.09 -5.23
N ALA A 5 -40.99 -51.29 -6.29
CA ALA A 5 -39.73 -50.92 -6.94
C ALA A 5 -39.06 -49.74 -6.21
N TRP A 6 -37.81 -49.94 -5.77
CA TRP A 6 -37.05 -48.92 -5.05
C TRP A 6 -36.25 -48.03 -6.04
N LEU A 7 -36.94 -47.05 -6.64
CA LEU A 7 -36.37 -46.10 -7.60
C LEU A 7 -36.67 -44.66 -7.17
N GLY A 8 -36.04 -44.22 -6.09
CA GLY A 8 -36.17 -42.85 -5.55
C GLY A 8 -34.99 -42.45 -4.69
N GLY A 9 -33.96 -41.84 -5.31
CA GLY A 9 -32.79 -41.33 -4.58
C GLY A 9 -31.76 -40.62 -5.46
N ALA A 10 -31.38 -41.21 -6.60
CA ALA A 10 -30.28 -40.70 -7.43
C ALA A 10 -30.51 -39.31 -8.05
N ALA A 11 -31.77 -38.92 -8.32
CA ALA A 11 -32.10 -37.70 -9.05
C ALA A 11 -31.88 -36.40 -8.27
N VAL A 12 -31.95 -36.43 -6.92
CA VAL A 12 -31.96 -35.21 -6.09
C VAL A 12 -30.55 -34.61 -5.95
N VAL A 13 -29.51 -35.46 -5.94
CA VAL A 13 -28.11 -35.02 -5.74
C VAL A 13 -27.60 -34.20 -6.94
N ALA A 14 -28.00 -34.56 -8.16
CA ALA A 14 -27.56 -33.86 -9.38
C ALA A 14 -28.06 -32.40 -9.47
N ALA A 15 -29.28 -32.13 -9.01
CA ALA A 15 -29.90 -30.80 -9.10
C ALA A 15 -29.20 -29.77 -8.19
N ALA A 16 -28.71 -30.20 -7.01
CA ALA A 16 -28.04 -29.31 -6.06
C ALA A 16 -26.66 -28.82 -6.56
N ALA A 17 -25.95 -29.64 -7.34
CA ALA A 17 -24.62 -29.30 -7.85
C ALA A 17 -24.65 -28.23 -8.96
N GLY A 18 -25.67 -28.24 -9.81
CA GLY A 18 -25.72 -27.38 -11.01
C GLY A 18 -25.84 -25.88 -10.73
N VAL A 19 -26.48 -25.48 -9.62
CA VAL A 19 -26.75 -24.06 -9.31
C VAL A 19 -25.50 -23.34 -8.77
N ALA A 20 -24.56 -24.05 -8.15
CA ALA A 20 -23.35 -23.47 -7.56
C ALA A 20 -22.29 -23.05 -8.59
N LEU A 21 -22.35 -23.55 -9.82
CA LEU A 21 -21.29 -23.40 -10.83
C LEU A 21 -21.49 -22.23 -11.81
N LEU A 22 -22.64 -21.54 -11.78
CA LEU A 22 -22.99 -20.49 -12.75
C LEU A 22 -22.79 -19.05 -12.25
N SER A 23 -22.51 -18.85 -10.96
CA SER A 23 -22.00 -17.56 -10.49
C SER A 23 -20.55 -17.42 -10.92
N GLY A 24 -20.33 -16.76 -12.07
CA GLY A 24 -19.01 -16.44 -12.64
C GLY A 24 -18.24 -15.42 -11.79
N CYS A 25 -17.94 -15.77 -10.54
CA CYS A 25 -17.12 -15.01 -9.61
C CYS A 25 -15.78 -14.71 -10.25
N ALA A 26 -15.53 -13.44 -10.57
CA ALA A 26 -14.22 -13.02 -11.02
C ALA A 26 -13.16 -13.46 -9.98
N LEU A 27 -12.03 -13.96 -10.49
CA LEU A 27 -10.90 -14.45 -9.70
C LEU A 27 -10.16 -13.25 -9.06
N THR A 28 -10.85 -12.57 -8.15
CA THR A 28 -10.39 -11.36 -7.49
C THR A 28 -9.70 -11.75 -6.18
N PRO A 29 -8.40 -11.44 -6.02
CA PRO A 29 -7.69 -11.63 -4.76
C PRO A 29 -8.43 -10.97 -3.60
N ARG A 30 -8.34 -11.55 -2.40
CA ARG A 30 -8.73 -10.84 -1.18
C ARG A 30 -7.64 -10.83 -0.13
N VAL A 31 -7.62 -9.73 0.61
CA VAL A 31 -6.87 -9.54 1.84
C VAL A 31 -7.81 -8.97 2.90
N ASP A 32 -7.48 -9.18 4.18
CA ASP A 32 -7.95 -8.32 5.26
C ASP A 32 -6.76 -7.49 5.78
N TYR A 33 -7.05 -6.33 6.39
CA TYR A 33 -6.05 -5.38 6.92
C TYR A 33 -6.01 -5.44 8.44
N HIS A 34 -4.81 -5.53 9.00
CA HIS A 34 -4.58 -5.52 10.44
C HIS A 34 -3.48 -4.52 10.82
N GLY A 35 -3.59 -3.88 11.99
CA GLY A 35 -2.48 -3.20 12.63
C GLY A 35 -1.59 -4.22 13.34
N LEU A 36 -0.27 -4.14 13.15
CA LEU A 36 0.68 -5.09 13.78
C LEU A 36 0.85 -4.89 15.29
N ALA A 37 0.37 -3.77 15.84
CA ALA A 37 0.31 -3.54 17.28
C ALA A 37 -0.84 -4.30 17.97
N ASP A 38 -1.92 -4.60 17.24
CA ASP A 38 -3.21 -5.00 17.81
C ASP A 38 -3.40 -6.53 17.89
N ALA A 39 -2.51 -7.32 17.27
CA ALA A 39 -2.75 -8.75 17.05
C ALA A 39 -1.49 -9.62 17.11
N ALA A 40 -1.67 -10.86 17.56
CA ALA A 40 -0.64 -11.89 17.44
C ALA A 40 -0.42 -12.22 15.95
N ARG A 41 0.74 -11.83 15.43
CA ARG A 41 1.13 -12.01 14.01
C ARG A 41 1.05 -13.49 13.61
N ALA A 42 0.23 -13.80 12.61
CA ALA A 42 0.20 -15.10 11.96
C ALA A 42 1.30 -15.23 10.89
N ASP A 43 1.74 -16.47 10.65
CA ASP A 43 2.89 -16.77 9.78
C ASP A 43 2.67 -16.37 8.31
N ASN A 44 1.42 -16.23 7.87
CA ASN A 44 1.04 -15.82 6.50
C ASN A 44 0.81 -14.31 6.32
N TRP A 45 1.06 -13.48 7.34
CA TRP A 45 0.87 -12.03 7.26
C TRP A 45 2.06 -11.33 6.60
N VAL A 46 1.78 -10.54 5.57
CA VAL A 46 2.76 -9.67 4.89
C VAL A 46 2.76 -8.30 5.58
N PRO A 47 3.77 -7.98 6.41
CA PRO A 47 3.87 -6.67 7.06
C PRO A 47 4.28 -5.60 6.04
N TYR A 48 3.83 -4.36 6.21
CA TYR A 48 4.40 -3.22 5.50
C TYR A 48 4.23 -1.89 6.24
N ALA A 49 5.19 -1.00 6.03
CA ALA A 49 5.06 0.40 6.38
C ALA A 49 4.38 1.16 5.23
N LEU A 50 3.51 2.12 5.58
CA LEU A 50 3.11 3.18 4.67
C LEU A 50 4.33 4.05 4.30
N THR A 51 4.23 4.79 3.20
CA THR A 51 5.26 5.79 2.87
C THR A 51 4.88 7.11 3.50
N ASP A 52 5.79 7.72 4.25
CA ASP A 52 5.71 9.12 4.65
C ASP A 52 6.81 9.92 3.92
N THR A 53 7.00 11.19 4.24
CA THR A 53 7.96 12.06 3.54
C THR A 53 8.71 12.97 4.50
N THR A 54 10.03 12.95 4.37
CA THR A 54 10.91 14.00 4.88
C THR A 54 11.19 14.97 3.73
N ILE A 55 11.13 16.27 3.99
CA ILE A 55 11.31 17.33 3.00
C ILE A 55 12.68 17.95 3.23
N ALA A 56 13.62 17.68 2.31
CA ALA A 56 14.92 18.33 2.32
C ALA A 56 14.83 19.64 1.53
N ILE A 57 15.29 20.73 2.13
CA ILE A 57 15.36 22.07 1.53
C ILE A 57 16.83 22.53 1.52
N GLY A 58 17.34 22.99 0.38
CA GLY A 58 18.73 23.39 0.25
C GLY A 58 19.01 24.23 -0.99
N THR A 59 20.25 24.70 -1.13
CA THR A 59 20.74 25.32 -2.38
C THR A 59 21.04 24.22 -3.41
N GLY A 60 21.02 24.57 -4.70
CA GLY A 60 21.21 23.58 -5.76
C GLY A 60 22.58 22.90 -5.77
N GLU A 61 23.61 23.58 -5.28
CA GLU A 61 24.96 23.03 -5.15
C GLU A 61 25.08 22.05 -3.98
N ALA A 62 24.44 22.34 -2.84
CA ALA A 62 24.43 21.47 -1.65
C ALA A 62 23.64 20.17 -1.85
N LEU A 63 22.69 20.14 -2.81
CA LEU A 63 21.89 18.95 -3.15
C LEU A 63 22.52 18.10 -4.27
N GLY A 64 23.46 18.66 -5.04
CA GLY A 64 24.25 17.97 -6.07
C GLY A 64 23.48 17.53 -7.33
N ASP A 65 24.25 17.19 -8.39
CA ASP A 65 23.78 16.97 -9.77
C ASP A 65 22.70 15.91 -10.01
N LYS A 66 22.30 15.16 -8.98
CA LYS A 66 21.38 14.02 -9.08
C LYS A 66 19.92 14.34 -8.70
N LEU A 67 19.67 15.52 -8.15
CA LEU A 67 18.33 15.90 -7.68
C LEU A 67 17.68 16.91 -8.63
N SER A 68 16.49 16.56 -9.15
CA SER A 68 15.71 17.45 -10.01
C SER A 68 14.95 18.45 -9.15
N LEU A 69 15.47 19.67 -9.12
CA LEU A 69 15.05 20.70 -8.17
C LEU A 69 13.82 21.46 -8.65
N ALA A 70 12.77 21.47 -7.83
CA ALA A 70 11.69 22.44 -7.96
C ALA A 70 12.25 23.83 -7.62
N ARG A 71 12.45 24.68 -8.64
CA ARG A 71 12.90 26.06 -8.47
C ARG A 71 11.92 26.80 -7.54
N ALA A 72 12.37 27.26 -6.38
CA ALA A 72 11.77 28.44 -5.78
C ALA A 72 11.91 29.61 -6.76
N THR A 73 11.01 30.59 -6.69
CA THR A 73 11.06 31.77 -7.56
C THR A 73 12.36 32.53 -7.30
N PRO A 74 13.29 32.66 -8.28
CA PRO A 74 14.48 33.45 -8.07
C PRO A 74 14.10 34.91 -7.97
N ALA A 75 14.51 35.56 -6.88
CA ALA A 75 14.57 37.02 -6.82
C ALA A 75 15.78 37.46 -7.65
N CYS A 76 15.51 37.77 -8.92
CA CYS A 76 16.47 38.48 -9.78
C CYS A 76 16.26 39.98 -9.58
N ASP A 77 17.31 40.70 -9.24
CA ASP A 77 17.36 42.17 -9.34
C ASP A 77 18.49 42.61 -10.28
N GLU A 78 18.79 43.91 -10.33
CA GLU A 78 19.85 44.45 -11.19
C GLU A 78 21.28 44.13 -10.70
N THR A 79 21.43 43.56 -9.50
CA THR A 79 22.71 43.21 -8.86
C THR A 79 23.04 41.72 -8.94
N GLY A 80 22.03 40.84 -9.04
CA GLY A 80 22.26 39.42 -9.26
C GLY A 80 21.01 38.54 -9.19
N CYS A 81 21.26 37.23 -9.14
CA CYS A 81 20.27 36.22 -8.78
C CYS A 81 20.64 35.66 -7.41
N GLU A 82 19.74 35.75 -6.42
CA GLU A 82 19.90 35.02 -5.16
C GLU A 82 19.98 33.50 -5.39
N PRO A 83 20.69 32.74 -4.52
CA PRO A 83 20.84 31.30 -4.68
C PRO A 83 19.48 30.60 -4.70
N ALA A 84 19.22 29.84 -5.77
CA ALA A 84 17.95 29.13 -5.94
C ALA A 84 17.79 28.03 -4.89
N ILE A 85 17.04 28.35 -3.82
CA ILE A 85 16.56 27.37 -2.84
C ILE A 85 15.60 26.41 -3.55
N ALA A 86 15.70 25.13 -3.21
CA ALA A 86 14.87 24.07 -3.73
C ALA A 86 14.42 23.12 -2.62
N ALA A 87 13.28 22.45 -2.84
CA ALA A 87 12.75 21.43 -1.93
C ALA A 87 12.57 20.09 -2.65
N VAL A 88 12.90 18.99 -1.97
CA VAL A 88 12.74 17.61 -2.45
C VAL A 88 12.05 16.78 -1.37
N ALA A 89 11.06 15.98 -1.79
CA ALA A 89 10.46 14.95 -0.96
C ALA A 89 11.32 13.67 -0.99
N VAL A 90 11.93 13.36 0.15
CA VAL A 90 12.63 12.09 0.41
C VAL A 90 11.62 11.12 1.05
N PRO A 91 11.34 9.97 0.42
CA PRO A 91 10.28 9.08 0.89
C PRO A 91 10.79 8.13 1.99
N ILE A 92 10.25 8.27 3.20
CA ILE A 92 10.62 7.48 4.38
C ILE A 92 9.53 6.47 4.75
N ALA A 93 9.84 5.57 5.69
CA ALA A 93 8.83 4.69 6.28
C ALA A 93 8.00 5.49 7.29
N PHE A 94 6.68 5.36 7.23
CA PHE A 94 5.81 5.89 8.29
C PHE A 94 6.13 5.17 9.61
N ASP A 95 6.36 5.96 10.66
CA ASP A 95 6.79 5.54 11.99
C ASP A 95 5.63 5.02 12.87
N GLY A 96 4.40 5.42 12.56
CA GLY A 96 3.18 5.06 13.27
C GLY A 96 2.70 3.62 13.01
N GLU A 97 1.47 3.47 12.52
CA GLU A 97 0.85 2.15 12.38
C GLU A 97 1.47 1.33 11.24
N LEU A 98 2.31 0.36 11.59
CA LEU A 98 2.71 -0.72 10.68
C LEU A 98 1.50 -1.62 10.38
N LEU A 99 1.21 -1.79 9.09
CA LEU A 99 0.08 -2.56 8.59
C LEU A 99 0.49 -3.99 8.25
N ALA A 100 -0.48 -4.90 8.20
CA ALA A 100 -0.33 -6.24 7.63
C ALA A 100 -1.44 -6.56 6.64
N LEU A 101 -1.05 -7.16 5.52
CA LEU A 101 -1.96 -7.84 4.58
C LEU A 101 -2.10 -9.29 5.04
N ALA A 102 -3.33 -9.72 5.33
CA ALA A 102 -3.66 -11.13 5.57
C ALA A 102 -4.38 -11.71 4.35
N PRO A 103 -3.73 -12.55 3.51
CA PRO A 103 -4.37 -13.12 2.32
C PRO A 103 -5.58 -14.00 2.68
N ARG A 104 -6.69 -13.81 1.97
CA ARG A 104 -8.00 -14.37 2.29
C ARG A 104 -8.47 -15.38 1.26
N SER A 105 -8.08 -16.63 1.50
CA SER A 105 -8.67 -17.79 0.85
C SER A 105 -10.19 -17.84 1.06
N ARG A 106 -10.87 -18.36 0.04
CA ARG A 106 -12.29 -18.74 0.02
C ARG A 106 -12.37 -20.21 -0.40
N PRO A 107 -13.52 -20.89 -0.30
CA PRO A 107 -13.68 -22.21 -0.93
C PRO A 107 -13.25 -22.15 -2.41
N LEU A 108 -12.40 -23.09 -2.82
CA LEU A 108 -11.82 -23.22 -4.15
C LEU A 108 -10.91 -22.09 -4.65
N ILE A 109 -10.69 -20.99 -3.89
CA ILE A 109 -9.84 -19.87 -4.34
C ILE A 109 -8.87 -19.49 -3.22
N SER A 110 -7.56 -19.66 -3.46
CA SER A 110 -6.53 -19.07 -2.58
C SER A 110 -6.10 -17.69 -3.10
N THR A 111 -5.29 -17.00 -2.31
CA THR A 111 -4.59 -15.79 -2.73
C THR A 111 -3.20 -15.85 -2.13
N GLU A 112 -2.19 -15.98 -2.98
CA GLU A 112 -0.78 -15.91 -2.62
C GLU A 112 -0.26 -14.51 -2.89
N ILE A 113 0.52 -13.97 -1.96
CA ILE A 113 1.08 -12.62 -2.02
C ILE A 113 2.55 -12.69 -1.62
N SER A 114 3.43 -12.29 -2.53
CA SER A 114 4.88 -12.33 -2.36
C SER A 114 5.44 -10.90 -2.40
N PRO A 115 5.79 -10.32 -1.24
CA PRO A 115 6.32 -8.96 -1.14
C PRO A 115 7.81 -8.90 -1.46
N THR A 116 8.24 -7.76 -1.98
CA THR A 116 9.62 -7.28 -1.94
C THR A 116 9.61 -5.85 -1.41
N TYR A 117 10.69 -5.47 -0.72
CA TYR A 117 10.78 -4.20 -0.03
C TYR A 117 11.84 -3.29 -0.64
N TRP A 118 11.81 -2.01 -0.29
CA TRP A 118 12.98 -1.13 -0.48
C TRP A 118 14.09 -1.53 0.51
N PRO A 119 15.38 -1.28 0.20
CA PRO A 119 16.47 -1.53 1.13
C PRO A 119 16.20 -0.89 2.50
N ASP A 120 16.58 -1.60 3.56
CA ASP A 120 16.58 -1.12 4.95
C ASP A 120 15.22 -0.58 5.45
N SER A 121 14.12 -1.08 4.85
CA SER A 121 12.77 -0.56 5.09
C SER A 121 11.69 -1.65 4.99
N LEU A 122 10.58 -1.48 5.72
CA LEU A 122 9.36 -2.28 5.56
C LEU A 122 8.40 -1.72 4.48
N ARG A 123 8.83 -0.73 3.70
CA ARG A 123 8.04 -0.19 2.58
C ARG A 123 8.06 -1.15 1.40
N LEU A 124 6.88 -1.49 0.87
CA LEU A 124 6.76 -2.34 -0.31
C LEU A 124 7.36 -1.67 -1.56
N LYS A 125 8.02 -2.47 -2.40
CA LYS A 125 8.61 -2.09 -3.68
C LYS A 125 7.91 -2.77 -4.84
N VAL A 126 7.82 -4.10 -4.80
CA VAL A 126 6.95 -4.89 -5.70
C VAL A 126 6.15 -5.87 -4.86
N LEU A 127 4.85 -5.94 -5.09
CA LEU A 127 3.94 -6.90 -4.49
C LEU A 127 3.39 -7.82 -5.59
N THR A 128 3.92 -9.04 -5.67
CA THR A 128 3.41 -10.06 -6.61
C THR A 128 2.18 -10.71 -6.00
N VAL A 129 1.13 -10.90 -6.80
CA VAL A 129 -0.15 -11.48 -6.38
C VAL A 129 -0.56 -12.57 -7.37
N GLU A 130 -0.97 -13.72 -6.84
CA GLU A 130 -1.58 -14.80 -7.61
C GLU A 130 -2.78 -15.36 -6.86
N ALA A 131 -3.98 -15.18 -7.40
CA ALA A 131 -5.13 -15.99 -6.99
C ALA A 131 -5.11 -17.31 -7.77
N LYS A 132 -5.21 -18.43 -7.07
CA LYS A 132 -5.24 -19.77 -7.68
C LYS A 132 -6.64 -20.36 -7.55
N ASP A 133 -7.14 -20.89 -8.67
CA ASP A 133 -8.40 -21.62 -8.75
C ASP A 133 -8.14 -23.09 -8.47
N HIS A 134 -8.38 -23.49 -7.21
CA HIS A 134 -8.22 -24.86 -6.74
C HIS A 134 -9.47 -25.71 -7.00
N THR A 135 -10.37 -25.34 -7.92
CA THR A 135 -11.55 -26.17 -8.27
C THR A 135 -11.16 -27.59 -8.71
N LEU A 136 -9.98 -27.76 -9.31
CA LEU A 136 -9.44 -29.08 -9.69
C LEU A 136 -8.63 -29.76 -8.56
N GLU A 137 -8.01 -28.98 -7.66
CA GLU A 137 -7.13 -29.49 -6.58
C GLU A 137 -7.88 -29.81 -5.28
N ALA A 138 -9.00 -29.14 -5.01
CA ALA A 138 -9.89 -29.47 -3.90
C ALA A 138 -10.57 -30.85 -4.05
N ILE A 139 -10.51 -31.44 -5.25
CA ILE A 139 -10.93 -32.81 -5.53
C ILE A 139 -9.85 -33.83 -5.10
N THR A 140 -8.60 -33.41 -4.92
CA THR A 140 -7.45 -34.31 -4.68
C THR A 140 -6.71 -34.07 -3.36
N ALA A 141 -6.91 -32.94 -2.66
CA ALA A 141 -6.12 -32.56 -1.48
C ALA A 141 -6.89 -32.63 -0.13
N VAL A 142 -6.58 -33.63 0.69
CA VAL A 142 -6.93 -33.69 2.12
C VAL A 142 -5.69 -34.12 2.92
N GLY A 143 -5.05 -33.20 3.67
CA GLY A 143 -3.88 -33.55 4.49
C GLY A 143 -3.10 -32.44 5.20
N THR A 144 -3.48 -32.15 6.46
CA THR A 144 -2.61 -31.63 7.57
C THR A 144 -1.98 -30.20 7.52
N ILE A 145 -1.73 -29.64 8.73
CA ILE A 145 -1.25 -28.26 9.04
C ILE A 145 -0.44 -28.30 10.38
N VAL A 146 0.59 -27.44 10.56
CA VAL A 146 1.19 -26.92 11.85
C VAL A 146 2.38 -25.98 11.49
N THR A 147 2.33 -24.63 11.56
CA THR A 147 2.42 -23.61 12.67
C THR A 147 3.80 -23.36 13.32
N GLY A 148 4.28 -22.11 13.38
CA GLY A 148 5.39 -21.69 14.29
C GLY A 148 5.95 -20.26 14.10
N ALA A 149 5.96 -19.42 15.16
CA ALA A 149 5.98 -17.95 15.04
C ALA A 149 7.15 -17.13 15.69
N ALA A 150 7.44 -15.99 15.04
CA ALA A 150 8.02 -14.67 15.41
C ALA A 150 8.83 -14.34 16.70
N LYS A 151 9.77 -13.35 16.58
CA LYS A 151 10.07 -12.29 17.57
C LYS A 151 10.78 -11.04 16.99
N LEU A 152 10.95 -9.96 17.79
CA LEU A 152 11.31 -8.57 17.38
C LEU A 152 12.16 -7.78 18.42
N GLY A 153 12.77 -6.65 18.01
CA GLY A 153 13.38 -5.57 18.83
C GLY A 153 14.56 -4.87 18.12
N GLY A 154 14.94 -3.60 18.33
CA GLY A 154 14.40 -2.46 19.10
C GLY A 154 15.30 -1.19 18.95
N MET A 155 14.80 0.04 19.21
CA MET A 155 15.46 1.35 18.90
C MET A 155 15.85 2.20 20.15
N ARG A 156 16.75 3.21 19.98
CA ARG A 156 16.72 4.54 20.68
C ARG A 156 17.77 5.57 20.18
N SER A 157 17.51 6.87 20.45
CA SER A 157 18.36 8.08 20.21
C SER A 157 19.24 8.44 21.45
N ALA A 158 19.77 9.64 21.78
CA ALA A 158 19.49 11.07 21.46
C ALA A 158 20.63 11.99 22.02
N ASP A 159 20.87 13.27 21.66
CA ASP A 159 20.57 14.07 20.44
C ASP A 159 21.86 14.84 19.96
N GLU A 160 22.14 16.18 19.93
CA GLU A 160 21.52 17.49 20.28
C GLU A 160 22.33 18.65 19.54
N ASP A 161 22.05 19.97 19.70
CA ASP A 161 22.49 21.12 18.80
C ASP A 161 23.51 22.15 19.40
N ASP A 162 24.11 23.04 18.56
CA ASP A 162 24.28 24.51 18.82
C ASP A 162 24.78 25.32 17.57
N GLY A 163 24.06 26.36 17.12
CA GLY A 163 24.62 27.45 16.28
C GLY A 163 23.73 28.05 15.17
N VAL A 164 23.51 29.38 15.16
CA VAL A 164 22.49 30.03 14.30
C VAL A 164 23.05 30.64 13.00
N GLU A 165 22.81 29.94 11.90
CA GLU A 165 22.61 30.48 10.54
C GLU A 165 21.26 29.93 10.02
N LEU A 166 20.78 30.25 8.80
CA LEU A 166 19.73 29.41 8.18
C LEU A 166 20.42 28.13 7.73
N GLN A 167 20.43 27.10 8.57
CA GLN A 167 21.18 25.87 8.32
C GLN A 167 20.57 25.13 7.12
N LEU A 168 21.31 25.07 6.01
CA LEU A 168 20.98 24.29 4.83
C LEU A 168 22.00 23.15 4.66
N PRO A 169 21.58 21.90 4.38
CA PRO A 169 20.21 21.49 4.07
C PRO A 169 19.31 21.37 5.30
N LEU A 170 18.17 22.07 5.27
CA LEU A 170 17.10 21.97 6.26
C LEU A 170 16.29 20.70 6.00
N ILE A 171 16.03 19.91 7.03
CA ILE A 171 15.31 18.64 6.95
C ILE A 171 14.01 18.78 7.76
N ILE A 172 12.85 18.60 7.11
CA ILE A 172 11.52 18.79 7.73
C ILE A 172 10.68 17.53 7.54
N ASP A 173 10.37 16.81 8.61
CA ASP A 173 9.43 15.69 8.53
C ASP A 173 7.98 16.17 8.31
N LEU A 174 7.22 15.42 7.51
CA LEU A 174 5.82 15.76 7.21
C LEU A 174 4.96 15.80 8.48
N ALA A 175 5.32 15.06 9.54
CA ALA A 175 4.67 15.13 10.85
C ALA A 175 4.73 16.54 11.45
N ASP A 176 5.86 17.26 11.30
CA ASP A 176 6.04 18.63 11.78
C ASP A 176 5.46 19.67 10.83
N ALA A 177 5.59 19.47 9.52
CA ALA A 177 4.85 20.28 8.55
C ALA A 177 3.32 20.16 8.75
N LYS A 178 2.81 19.00 9.19
CA LYS A 178 1.40 18.82 9.58
C LYS A 178 1.01 19.64 10.82
N LYS A 179 1.90 19.81 11.81
CA LYS A 179 1.69 20.72 12.96
C LYS A 179 1.61 22.19 12.53
N ALA A 180 2.21 22.54 11.39
CA ALA A 180 2.18 23.87 10.77
C ALA A 180 1.03 24.09 9.76
N LEU A 181 0.02 23.22 9.69
CA LEU A 181 -1.08 23.37 8.75
C LEU A 181 -1.96 24.59 9.06
N GLY A 182 -1.84 25.63 8.24
CA GLY A 182 -2.58 26.89 8.37
C GLY A 182 -2.20 27.73 9.61
N LYS A 183 -1.05 27.46 10.22
CA LYS A 183 -0.49 28.20 11.35
C LYS A 183 1.03 28.26 11.22
N ALA A 184 1.63 29.41 11.49
CA ALA A 184 3.07 29.50 11.63
C ALA A 184 3.53 28.70 12.87
N GLN A 185 4.58 27.90 12.71
CA GLN A 185 5.32 27.20 13.77
C GLN A 185 6.80 27.61 13.67
N PRO A 186 7.58 27.63 14.77
CA PRO A 186 9.03 27.79 14.68
C PRO A 186 9.64 26.64 13.87
N LEU A 187 10.74 26.91 13.15
CA LEU A 187 11.59 25.83 12.65
C LEU A 187 12.42 25.27 13.82
N PRO A 188 12.63 23.94 13.89
CA PRO A 188 13.76 23.38 14.63
C PRO A 188 15.07 24.02 14.18
N ASP A 189 15.99 24.21 15.12
CA ASP A 189 17.42 24.53 14.91
C ASP A 189 17.70 25.83 14.12
N ASN A 190 16.65 26.63 13.87
CA ASN A 190 16.68 27.84 13.04
C ASN A 190 15.86 28.96 13.71
N PRO A 191 16.28 29.48 14.87
CA PRO A 191 15.52 30.46 15.64
C PRO A 191 15.27 31.76 14.87
N GLY A 192 14.09 32.36 15.10
CA GLY A 192 13.61 33.53 14.34
C GLY A 192 12.92 33.18 13.02
N TRP A 193 13.13 31.97 12.48
CA TRP A 193 12.37 31.43 11.35
C TRP A 193 11.10 30.73 11.80
N THR A 194 10.06 30.86 10.99
CA THR A 194 8.80 30.12 11.11
C THR A 194 8.39 29.50 9.78
N MET A 195 7.78 28.32 9.85
CA MET A 195 7.19 27.59 8.74
C MET A 195 5.67 27.68 8.84
N GLU A 196 5.02 27.93 7.72
CA GLU A 196 3.60 27.66 7.55
C GLU A 196 3.40 26.67 6.40
N ALA A 197 2.63 25.61 6.64
CA ALA A 197 2.34 24.57 5.66
C ALA A 197 0.89 24.65 5.17
N ARG A 198 0.66 24.40 3.88
CA ARG A 198 -0.69 24.33 3.29
C ARG A 198 -0.71 23.29 2.17
N PHE A 199 -1.57 22.27 2.29
CA PHE A 199 -1.92 21.44 1.14
C PHE A 199 -2.68 22.30 0.10
N THR A 200 -2.33 22.16 -1.18
CA THR A 200 -2.95 22.94 -2.28
C THR A 200 -3.98 22.16 -3.09
N ASP A 201 -4.20 20.88 -2.76
CA ASP A 201 -5.30 20.08 -3.27
C ASP A 201 -6.59 20.24 -2.44
N ARG A 202 -7.70 19.65 -2.91
CA ARG A 202 -8.96 19.62 -2.16
C ARG A 202 -8.86 18.64 -0.99
N PRO A 203 -9.67 18.83 0.09
CA PRO A 203 -9.75 17.88 1.20
C PRO A 203 -9.97 16.44 0.69
N PRO A 204 -9.17 15.45 1.12
CA PRO A 204 -9.11 14.15 0.44
C PRO A 204 -10.45 13.39 0.32
N GLY A 205 -11.37 13.58 1.28
CA GLY A 205 -12.72 13.01 1.25
C GLY A 205 -13.62 13.46 0.09
N GLN A 206 -13.17 14.40 -0.76
CA GLN A 206 -13.86 14.77 -2.02
C GLN A 206 -13.28 14.11 -3.28
N ALA A 207 -12.17 13.36 -3.18
CA ALA A 207 -11.36 12.94 -4.32
C ALA A 207 -11.17 11.40 -4.44
N GLY A 208 -12.01 10.62 -3.76
CA GLY A 208 -11.96 9.14 -3.80
C GLY A 208 -10.90 8.52 -2.90
N PHE A 209 -10.29 9.30 -2.00
CA PHE A 209 -9.33 8.82 -1.01
C PHE A 209 -10.02 8.32 0.27
N LEU A 210 -9.39 7.36 0.93
CA LEU A 210 -9.86 6.68 2.14
C LEU A 210 -9.13 7.23 3.37
N ALA A 211 -9.78 7.46 4.51
CA ALA A 211 -9.06 7.76 5.75
C ALA A 211 -8.36 6.50 6.29
N ARG A 212 -7.18 6.60 6.93
CA ARG A 212 -6.49 5.42 7.51
C ARG A 212 -7.36 4.64 8.51
N ALA A 213 -8.31 5.29 9.17
CA ALA A 213 -9.31 4.63 10.04
C ALA A 213 -10.23 3.66 9.27
N ASP A 214 -10.61 3.96 8.04
CA ASP A 214 -11.53 3.16 7.20
C ASP A 214 -10.87 1.95 6.52
N ARG A 215 -9.55 1.71 6.71
CA ARG A 215 -8.76 0.69 6.00
C ARG A 215 -9.38 -0.71 5.98
N GLY A 216 -10.04 -1.12 7.07
CA GLY A 216 -10.70 -2.43 7.20
C GLY A 216 -11.93 -2.64 6.29
N ARG A 217 -12.32 -1.65 5.48
CA ARG A 217 -13.44 -1.72 4.51
C ARG A 217 -12.98 -2.12 3.10
N VAL A 218 -11.67 -2.20 2.85
CA VAL A 218 -11.08 -2.53 1.54
C VAL A 218 -10.45 -3.91 1.59
N HIS A 219 -10.88 -4.80 0.69
CA HIS A 219 -10.43 -6.20 0.71
C HIS A 219 -9.80 -6.67 -0.61
N ASN A 220 -9.91 -5.92 -1.71
CA ASN A 220 -9.53 -6.33 -3.06
C ASN A 220 -8.51 -5.41 -3.74
N ALA A 221 -7.80 -4.62 -2.93
CA ALA A 221 -6.84 -3.62 -3.36
C ALA A 221 -5.73 -3.43 -2.32
N LEU A 222 -4.54 -3.05 -2.77
CA LEU A 222 -3.44 -2.57 -1.92
C LEU A 222 -3.75 -1.14 -1.46
N LEU A 223 -3.66 -0.88 -0.16
CA LEU A 223 -3.71 0.46 0.40
C LEU A 223 -2.31 1.05 0.47
N THR A 224 -2.15 2.29 0.01
CA THR A 224 -0.88 3.05 0.13
C THR A 224 -1.16 4.54 0.28
N SER A 225 -0.20 5.30 0.80
CA SER A 225 -0.30 6.74 1.06
C SER A 225 -0.60 7.53 -0.21
N ILE A 226 -1.42 8.58 -0.09
CA ILE A 226 -1.77 9.44 -1.23
C ILE A 226 -0.71 10.52 -1.47
N CYS A 227 -0.56 10.92 -2.73
CA CYS A 227 0.44 11.91 -3.12
C CYS A 227 -0.16 13.31 -3.23
N ARG A 228 0.15 14.20 -2.29
CA ARG A 228 -0.48 15.53 -2.19
C ARG A 228 0.52 16.65 -2.48
N PRO A 229 0.14 17.72 -3.18
CA PRO A 229 0.96 18.92 -3.28
C PRO A 229 0.90 19.71 -1.96
N LEU A 230 2.05 19.86 -1.31
CA LEU A 230 2.24 20.66 -0.12
C LEU A 230 3.02 21.93 -0.48
N ARG A 231 2.46 23.09 -0.15
CA ARG A 231 3.15 24.39 -0.17
C ARG A 231 3.71 24.65 1.23
N LEU A 232 4.99 24.99 1.31
CA LEU A 232 5.62 25.51 2.52
C LEU A 232 6.00 26.98 2.29
N GLU A 233 5.75 27.80 3.31
CA GLU A 233 6.19 29.20 3.37
C GLU A 233 7.13 29.38 4.56
N LEU A 234 8.37 29.80 4.31
CA LEU A 234 9.33 30.13 5.36
C LEU A 234 9.40 31.65 5.53
N LYS A 235 9.24 32.10 6.77
CA LYS A 235 9.09 33.50 7.20
C LYS A 235 10.11 33.78 8.29
N TYR A 236 10.85 34.89 8.19
CA TYR A 236 11.74 35.35 9.26
C TYR A 236 11.13 36.58 9.93
N GLY A 237 10.97 36.54 11.25
CA GLY A 237 10.16 37.51 11.98
C GLY A 237 8.68 37.51 11.57
N GLU A 238 7.94 38.56 11.92
CA GLU A 238 6.47 38.57 11.85
C GLU A 238 5.87 38.82 10.45
N THR A 239 6.61 39.42 9.50
CA THR A 239 5.98 40.22 8.42
C THR A 239 6.32 39.86 6.97
N LYS A 240 7.28 38.97 6.67
CA LYS A 240 7.65 38.64 5.28
C LYS A 240 7.87 37.15 5.04
N THR A 241 7.12 36.57 4.09
CA THR A 241 7.48 35.30 3.46
C THR A 241 8.72 35.51 2.61
N ILE A 242 9.81 34.80 2.93
CA ILE A 242 11.08 34.87 2.20
C ILE A 242 11.16 33.72 1.20
N VAL A 243 10.81 32.51 1.63
CA VAL A 243 10.84 31.31 0.78
C VAL A 243 9.43 30.76 0.59
N THR A 244 9.06 30.40 -0.63
CA THR A 244 7.88 29.58 -0.91
C THR A 244 8.28 28.44 -1.82
N VAL A 245 8.09 27.21 -1.35
CA VAL A 245 8.32 25.98 -2.13
C VAL A 245 7.02 25.19 -2.24
N THR A 246 6.86 24.42 -3.31
CA THR A 246 5.76 23.48 -3.47
C THR A 246 6.31 22.13 -3.90
N VAL A 247 6.05 21.10 -3.11
CA VAL A 247 6.60 19.75 -3.24
C VAL A 247 5.46 18.74 -3.16
N ARG A 248 5.58 17.57 -3.82
CA ARG A 248 4.62 16.47 -3.61
C ARG A 248 5.11 15.61 -2.46
N VAL A 249 4.23 15.31 -1.50
CA VAL A 249 4.51 14.48 -0.33
C VAL A 249 3.58 13.27 -0.30
N ALA A 250 4.02 12.17 0.28
CA ALA A 250 3.18 11.03 0.61
C ALA A 250 2.50 11.29 1.96
N ASP A 251 1.17 11.35 2.00
CA ASP A 251 0.38 11.63 3.21
C ASP A 251 -0.21 10.32 3.77
N PRO A 252 0.36 9.69 4.81
CA PRO A 252 -0.08 8.39 5.30
C PRO A 252 -1.38 8.39 6.12
N ASP A 253 -1.98 9.57 6.42
CA ASP A 253 -3.30 9.65 7.07
C ASP A 253 -4.45 9.37 6.09
N TRP A 254 -4.16 9.43 4.80
CA TRP A 254 -5.09 9.21 3.70
C TRP A 254 -4.53 8.20 2.69
N LEU A 255 -5.37 7.29 2.24
CA LEU A 255 -4.97 6.10 1.49
C LEU A 255 -5.67 6.06 0.11
N VAL A 256 -4.94 5.58 -0.89
CA VAL A 256 -5.49 5.15 -2.19
C VAL A 256 -5.53 3.63 -2.24
N ALA A 257 -6.63 3.09 -2.76
CA ALA A 257 -6.83 1.66 -2.99
C ALA A 257 -6.46 1.32 -4.44
N ILE A 258 -5.35 0.60 -4.63
CA ILE A 258 -4.86 0.14 -5.94
C ILE A 258 -5.32 -1.31 -6.16
N PRO A 259 -6.23 -1.60 -7.11
CA PRO A 259 -6.87 -2.91 -7.23
C PRO A 259 -5.86 -4.02 -7.53
N PHE A 260 -6.02 -5.17 -6.87
CA PHE A 260 -5.16 -6.33 -7.15
C PHE A 260 -5.51 -6.98 -8.51
N PRO A 261 -4.51 -7.30 -9.35
CA PRO A 261 -4.74 -8.11 -10.53
C PRO A 261 -4.99 -9.58 -10.12
N ALA A 262 -5.77 -10.32 -10.91
CA ALA A 262 -6.05 -11.74 -10.64
C ALA A 262 -4.77 -12.60 -10.56
N LYS A 263 -3.79 -12.25 -11.39
CA LYS A 263 -2.39 -12.67 -11.32
C LYS A 263 -1.52 -11.53 -11.85
N GLY A 264 -0.35 -11.31 -11.27
CA GLY A 264 0.59 -10.29 -11.74
C GLY A 264 1.32 -9.61 -10.59
N SER A 265 1.70 -8.34 -10.78
CA SER A 265 2.42 -7.55 -9.78
C SER A 265 1.92 -6.11 -9.69
N LEU A 266 2.13 -5.50 -8.52
CA LEU A 266 2.03 -4.07 -8.28
C LEU A 266 3.45 -3.54 -7.99
N THR A 267 3.97 -2.66 -8.83
CA THR A 267 5.29 -2.02 -8.62
C THR A 267 5.06 -0.62 -8.04
N LEU A 268 5.33 -0.46 -6.74
CA LEU A 268 5.16 0.81 -6.04
C LEU A 268 6.25 1.80 -6.47
N HIS A 269 5.85 3.05 -6.74
CA HIS A 269 6.80 4.11 -7.04
C HIS A 269 7.49 4.59 -5.76
N PRO A 270 8.69 5.21 -5.83
CA PRO A 270 9.45 5.59 -4.64
C PRO A 270 8.71 6.48 -3.65
N LEU A 271 7.74 7.31 -4.08
CA LEU A 271 6.97 8.19 -3.21
C LEU A 271 5.54 7.70 -2.95
N CYS A 272 4.80 7.33 -4.00
CA CYS A 272 3.34 7.17 -3.93
C CYS A 272 2.78 6.50 -5.19
N GLY A 273 1.68 5.75 -5.07
CA GLY A 273 1.08 5.03 -6.20
C GLY A 273 1.88 3.79 -6.64
N ALA A 274 1.36 3.08 -7.65
CA ALA A 274 1.97 1.88 -8.20
C ALA A 274 1.49 1.59 -9.63
N ASP A 275 2.36 0.97 -10.43
CA ASP A 275 1.98 0.39 -11.72
C ASP A 275 1.44 -1.03 -11.51
N VAL A 276 0.31 -1.36 -12.15
CA VAL A 276 -0.33 -2.69 -12.07
C VAL A 276 -0.04 -3.48 -13.35
N GLN A 277 0.77 -4.53 -13.24
CA GLN A 277 1.11 -5.42 -14.34
C GLN A 277 0.31 -6.72 -14.24
N ALA A 278 -0.88 -6.75 -14.85
CA ALA A 278 -1.73 -7.93 -14.88
C ALA A 278 -1.22 -8.98 -15.88
N GLN A 279 -1.30 -10.26 -15.49
CA GLN A 279 -0.97 -11.42 -16.31
C GLN A 279 -2.23 -12.23 -16.66
N PRO A 280 -2.21 -13.01 -17.76
CA PRO A 280 -3.29 -13.96 -18.06
C PRO A 280 -3.48 -14.97 -16.91
N VAL A 281 -4.75 -15.28 -16.62
CA VAL A 281 -5.13 -16.34 -15.67
C VAL A 281 -5.83 -17.47 -16.39
N THR A 282 -5.33 -18.69 -16.21
CA THR A 282 -6.03 -19.92 -16.61
C THR A 282 -7.26 -20.06 -15.72
N ARG A 283 -8.45 -19.83 -16.28
CA ARG A 283 -9.72 -20.07 -15.59
C ARG A 283 -10.18 -21.48 -15.89
N VAL A 284 -10.63 -22.23 -14.88
CA VAL A 284 -11.28 -23.52 -15.10
C VAL A 284 -12.67 -23.24 -15.68
N THR A 285 -12.95 -23.67 -16.91
CA THR A 285 -14.30 -23.56 -17.49
C THR A 285 -15.20 -24.65 -16.94
N ALA A 286 -16.52 -24.41 -16.95
CA ALA A 286 -17.50 -25.41 -16.51
C ALA A 286 -17.36 -26.75 -17.27
N ASP A 287 -17.02 -26.67 -18.56
CA ASP A 287 -16.75 -27.84 -19.42
C ASP A 287 -15.57 -28.65 -18.89
N LYS A 288 -14.49 -27.98 -18.45
CA LYS A 288 -13.31 -28.64 -17.90
C LYS A 288 -13.61 -29.31 -16.55
N VAL A 289 -14.44 -28.70 -15.70
CA VAL A 289 -14.94 -29.34 -14.47
C VAL A 289 -15.76 -30.60 -14.81
N ALA A 290 -16.65 -30.50 -15.81
CA ALA A 290 -17.49 -31.62 -16.24
C ALA A 290 -16.66 -32.78 -16.81
N GLU A 291 -15.71 -32.51 -17.71
CA GLU A 291 -14.75 -33.50 -18.24
C GLU A 291 -14.01 -34.23 -17.11
N THR A 292 -13.44 -33.50 -16.15
CA THR A 292 -12.69 -34.09 -15.03
C THR A 292 -13.58 -34.93 -14.12
N LEU A 293 -14.83 -34.51 -13.88
CA LEU A 293 -15.80 -35.28 -13.11
C LEU A 293 -16.22 -36.58 -13.83
N PHE A 294 -16.49 -36.51 -15.14
CA PHE A 294 -16.84 -37.71 -15.92
C PHE A 294 -15.69 -38.72 -15.97
N ALA A 295 -14.45 -38.26 -16.18
CA ALA A 295 -13.27 -39.13 -16.17
C ALA A 295 -13.09 -39.87 -14.82
N GLN A 296 -13.40 -39.23 -13.68
CA GLN A 296 -13.39 -39.89 -12.37
C GLN A 296 -14.51 -40.91 -12.21
N VAL A 297 -15.73 -40.63 -12.71
CA VAL A 297 -16.84 -41.59 -12.71
C VAL A 297 -16.52 -42.82 -13.58
N GLU A 298 -15.84 -42.64 -14.70
CA GLU A 298 -15.37 -43.75 -15.55
C GLU A 298 -14.26 -44.56 -14.89
N ALA A 299 -13.26 -43.92 -14.27
CA ALA A 299 -12.21 -44.62 -13.51
C ALA A 299 -12.78 -45.47 -12.36
N VAL A 300 -13.77 -44.95 -11.61
CA VAL A 300 -14.45 -45.69 -10.52
C VAL A 300 -15.33 -46.83 -11.06
N ARG A 301 -15.83 -46.74 -12.30
CA ARG A 301 -16.55 -47.85 -12.97
C ARG A 301 -15.60 -48.93 -13.48
N ALA A 302 -14.43 -48.56 -13.99
CA ALA A 302 -13.42 -49.49 -14.49
C ALA A 302 -12.67 -50.25 -13.37
N ALA A 303 -12.73 -49.76 -12.14
CA ALA A 303 -12.16 -50.38 -10.95
C ALA A 303 -13.13 -51.31 -10.19
N ARG A 304 -14.16 -51.84 -10.87
CA ARG A 304 -15.20 -52.74 -10.32
C ARG A 304 -15.48 -53.92 -11.25
#